data_AF-A0A2S6IHR7-F1
#
_entry.id   AF-A0A2S6IHR7-F1
#
_cell.length_a   1.000
_cell.length_b   1.000
_cell.length_c   1.000
_cell.angle_alpha   90.00
_cell.angle_beta   90.00
_cell.angle_gamma   90.00
#
_symmetry.space_group_name_H-M   'P 1'
#
loop_
_entity.id
_entity.type
_entity.pdbx_description
1 polymer ?
#
loop_
_entity_poly.entity_id
_entity_poly.type
_entity_poly.pdbx_seq_one_letter_code
_entity_poly.pdbx_strand_id
1 'polypeptide(L)'
;MVHRTDRPRSTGRIAGASAHRYVLEVPALTTDVRTTDALGEEDTAAAWELYRSAFSRLEVLAAQRHLMTEGEFGQVAADARVRKLLAHCPDSGRLCGIASVTTDLAAMPLVSEPYFARRWPEEHAHRRIHYVGFVGVERRYRGSSGAFAALVAEICRPAVAEGGVVAVDVCRHNEDLGLPRAIGTLLAELGSTRALRLDEQVYWAHEFPVPHRG
;
A
#
# COMPACT_ATOMS: atom_id res chain seq x y z
N MET A 1 -67.16 17.25 20.62
CA MET A 1 -67.46 15.82 20.50
C MET A 1 -66.14 15.09 20.33
N VAL A 2 -65.84 14.22 21.29
CA VAL A 2 -64.58 13.49 21.47
C VAL A 2 -64.56 12.29 20.52
N HIS A 3 -63.42 11.96 19.92
CA HIS A 3 -62.97 10.56 19.83
C HIS A 3 -61.45 10.46 19.68
N ARG A 4 -60.83 9.91 20.74
CA ARG A 4 -59.54 9.22 20.79
C ARG A 4 -59.61 7.89 20.02
N THR A 5 -58.45 7.44 19.55
CA THR A 5 -57.82 6.09 19.52
C THR A 5 -57.04 5.93 18.20
N ASP A 6 -55.87 5.32 18.06
CA ASP A 6 -54.98 4.59 18.95
C ASP A 6 -53.56 4.57 18.35
N ARG A 7 -52.52 4.53 19.20
CA ARG A 7 -51.15 4.17 18.79
C ARG A 7 -51.04 2.65 18.73
N PRO A 8 -50.26 2.06 17.81
CA PRO A 8 -49.60 0.80 18.09
C PRO A 8 -48.22 1.07 18.72
N ARG A 9 -48.06 0.65 19.98
CA ARG A 9 -46.76 0.22 20.50
C ARG A 9 -46.51 -1.18 19.92
N SER A 10 -45.41 -1.37 19.18
CA SER A 10 -44.82 -2.70 19.04
C SER A 10 -43.42 -2.69 19.66
N THR A 11 -43.32 -3.46 20.73
CA THR A 11 -42.12 -3.88 21.42
C THR A 11 -41.35 -4.84 20.52
N GLY A 12 -40.18 -4.43 20.04
CA GLY A 12 -39.18 -5.32 19.44
C GLY A 12 -37.86 -5.11 20.15
N ARG A 13 -37.52 -6.01 21.09
CA ARG A 13 -36.16 -6.13 21.62
C ARG A 13 -35.22 -6.39 20.45
N ILE A 14 -34.27 -5.48 20.19
CA ILE A 14 -33.11 -5.83 19.38
C ILE A 14 -32.16 -6.57 20.33
N ALA A 15 -32.31 -7.89 20.36
CA ALA A 15 -31.35 -8.80 20.95
C ALA A 15 -30.00 -8.64 20.24
N GLY A 16 -28.93 -8.85 21.00
CA GLY A 16 -27.56 -8.48 20.65
C GLY A 16 -27.10 -8.94 19.28
N ALA A 17 -26.59 -8.00 18.49
CA ALA A 17 -25.65 -8.31 17.43
C ALA A 17 -24.30 -8.59 18.10
N SER A 18 -24.08 -9.87 18.39
CA SER A 18 -22.75 -10.41 18.68
C SER A 18 -21.80 -9.93 17.59
N ALA A 19 -20.71 -9.28 17.99
CA ALA A 19 -19.61 -8.94 17.11
C ALA A 19 -18.99 -10.24 16.61
N HIS A 20 -19.54 -10.78 15.52
CA HIS A 20 -18.92 -11.86 14.79
C HIS A 20 -17.63 -11.32 14.20
N ARG A 21 -16.54 -11.55 14.93
CA ARG A 21 -15.18 -11.44 14.45
C ARG A 21 -15.05 -12.48 13.34
N TYR A 22 -15.36 -12.07 12.12
CA TYR A 22 -14.97 -12.80 10.92
C TYR A 22 -13.45 -12.79 10.89
N VAL A 23 -12.84 -13.78 11.54
CA VAL A 23 -11.49 -14.20 11.17
C VAL A 23 -11.70 -14.96 9.86
N LEU A 24 -11.75 -14.22 8.77
CA LEU A 24 -11.66 -14.83 7.45
C LEU A 24 -10.25 -15.42 7.37
N GLU A 25 -10.18 -16.74 7.36
CA GLU A 25 -8.97 -17.45 6.95
C GLU A 25 -8.72 -17.06 5.50
N VAL A 26 -7.87 -16.05 5.31
CA VAL A 26 -7.22 -15.80 4.02
C VAL A 26 -6.55 -17.11 3.66
N PRO A 27 -6.81 -17.70 2.48
CA PRO A 27 -6.18 -18.96 2.08
C PRO A 27 -4.68 -18.81 2.32
N ALA A 28 -4.09 -19.77 3.05
CA ALA A 28 -2.73 -19.67 3.53
C ALA A 28 -1.83 -19.24 2.36
N LEU A 29 -1.45 -17.96 2.36
CA LEU A 29 -0.45 -17.44 1.46
C LEU A 29 0.79 -18.23 1.85
N THR A 30 1.17 -19.19 1.01
CA THR A 30 2.30 -20.09 1.29
C THR A 30 3.62 -19.32 1.38
N THR A 31 3.62 -18.07 0.90
CA THR A 31 4.73 -17.13 1.03
C THR A 31 4.86 -16.64 2.48
N ASP A 32 6.00 -16.97 3.10
CA ASP A 32 6.41 -16.41 4.37
C ASP A 32 6.80 -14.93 4.21
N VAL A 33 6.26 -14.07 5.07
CA VAL A 33 6.59 -12.64 5.10
C VAL A 33 7.20 -12.29 6.44
N ARG A 34 8.49 -11.97 6.44
CA ARG A 34 9.19 -11.43 7.59
C ARG A 34 9.06 -9.91 7.62
N THR A 35 8.72 -9.37 8.79
CA THR A 35 8.66 -7.92 9.02
C THR A 35 9.84 -7.47 9.87
N THR A 36 10.41 -6.31 9.57
CA THR A 36 11.48 -5.68 10.38
C THR A 36 11.46 -4.17 10.24
N ASP A 37 11.91 -3.46 11.27
CA ASP A 37 12.01 -2.00 11.26
C ASP A 37 13.37 -1.52 10.71
N ALA A 38 14.37 -2.39 10.61
CA ALA A 38 15.64 -2.09 9.96
C ALA A 38 16.21 -3.34 9.27
N LEU A 39 16.86 -3.15 8.12
CA LEU A 39 17.56 -4.21 7.42
C LEU A 39 19.01 -4.30 7.90
N GLY A 40 19.50 -5.52 8.11
CA GLY A 40 20.94 -5.78 8.25
C GLY A 40 21.64 -5.63 6.90
N GLU A 41 22.97 -5.70 6.89
CA GLU A 41 23.78 -5.50 5.67
C GLU A 41 23.45 -6.52 4.56
N GLU A 42 23.38 -7.81 4.91
CA GLU A 42 23.04 -8.88 3.95
C GLU A 42 21.63 -8.71 3.38
N ASP A 43 20.64 -8.46 4.26
CA ASP A 43 19.26 -8.19 3.86
C ASP A 43 19.17 -6.97 2.94
N THR A 44 19.93 -5.90 3.24
CA THR A 44 19.93 -4.66 2.46
C THR A 44 20.43 -4.90 1.05
N ALA A 45 21.53 -5.65 0.88
CA ALA A 45 22.08 -5.96 -0.44
C ALA A 45 21.10 -6.81 -1.28
N ALA A 46 20.52 -7.87 -0.69
CA ALA A 46 19.55 -8.71 -1.38
C ALA A 46 18.26 -7.94 -1.74
N ALA A 47 17.80 -7.09 -0.82
CA ALA A 47 16.64 -6.23 -0.99
C ALA A 47 16.85 -5.19 -2.10
N TRP A 48 18.03 -4.58 -2.18
CA TRP A 48 18.38 -3.60 -3.20
C TRP A 48 18.35 -4.23 -4.60
N GLU A 49 18.94 -5.40 -4.78
CA GLU A 49 18.93 -6.12 -6.06
C GLU A 49 17.52 -6.45 -6.53
N LEU A 50 16.66 -6.92 -5.61
CA LEU A 50 15.26 -7.20 -5.89
C LEU A 50 14.51 -5.91 -6.24
N TYR A 51 14.67 -4.85 -5.44
CA TYR A 51 14.04 -3.55 -5.66
C TYR A 51 14.39 -3.00 -7.05
N ARG A 52 15.68 -2.92 -7.39
CA ARG A 52 16.13 -2.46 -8.71
C ARG A 52 15.55 -3.31 -9.84
N SER A 53 15.56 -4.63 -9.70
CA SER A 53 14.96 -5.54 -10.69
C SER A 53 13.45 -5.29 -10.86
N ALA A 54 12.73 -5.08 -9.77
CA ALA A 54 11.28 -4.89 -9.78
C ALA A 54 10.86 -3.55 -10.43
N PHE A 55 11.65 -2.49 -10.23
CA PHE A 55 11.28 -1.11 -10.57
C PHE A 55 12.07 -0.48 -11.72
N SER A 56 13.18 -1.08 -12.19
CA SER A 56 14.06 -0.53 -13.25
C SER A 56 13.33 0.00 -14.48
N ARG A 57 12.26 -0.67 -14.93
CA ARG A 57 11.49 -0.21 -16.10
C ARG A 57 10.82 1.15 -15.89
N LEU A 58 10.48 1.53 -14.66
CA LEU A 58 9.83 2.81 -14.38
C LEU A 58 10.75 4.00 -14.61
N GLU A 59 12.06 3.80 -14.64
CA GLU A 59 13.06 4.87 -14.89
C GLU A 59 12.81 5.62 -16.21
N VAL A 60 12.24 4.94 -17.21
CA VAL A 60 11.95 5.52 -18.54
C VAL A 60 10.46 5.57 -18.88
N LEU A 61 9.60 5.00 -18.03
CA LEU A 61 8.15 4.88 -18.30
C LEU A 61 7.30 5.87 -17.50
N ALA A 62 7.88 6.54 -16.51
CA ALA A 62 7.19 7.53 -15.69
C ALA A 62 8.01 8.82 -15.64
N ALA A 63 7.32 9.96 -15.67
CA ALA A 63 7.96 11.26 -15.59
C ALA A 63 8.50 11.55 -14.18
N GLN A 64 7.77 11.14 -13.13
CA GLN A 64 8.29 11.13 -11.78
C GLN A 64 9.29 9.98 -11.60
N ARG A 65 10.37 10.23 -10.87
CA ARG A 65 11.34 9.18 -10.52
C ARG A 65 10.74 8.25 -9.46
N HIS A 66 10.41 7.01 -9.84
CA HIS A 66 9.91 5.96 -8.93
C HIS A 66 10.99 4.95 -8.51
N LEU A 67 12.23 5.12 -8.98
CA LEU A 67 13.37 4.31 -8.61
C LEU A 67 14.34 5.15 -7.76
N MET A 68 14.51 4.75 -6.51
CA MET A 68 15.52 5.32 -5.63
C MET A 68 16.93 4.96 -6.11
N THR A 69 17.88 5.86 -5.85
CA THR A 69 19.30 5.50 -5.86
C THR A 69 19.61 4.51 -4.74
N GLU A 70 20.75 3.83 -4.84
CA GLU A 70 21.19 2.88 -3.80
C GLU A 70 21.33 3.56 -2.42
N GLY A 71 21.85 4.79 -2.38
CA GLY A 71 21.97 5.55 -1.13
C GLY A 71 20.62 5.93 -0.51
N GLU A 72 19.67 6.38 -1.33
CA GLU A 72 18.29 6.67 -0.88
C GLU A 72 17.60 5.40 -0.38
N PHE A 73 17.77 4.28 -1.09
CA PHE A 73 17.26 2.98 -0.64
C PHE A 73 17.89 2.57 0.69
N GLY A 74 19.21 2.72 0.84
CA GLY A 74 19.93 2.43 2.08
C GLY A 74 19.43 3.25 3.27
N GLN A 75 19.10 4.53 3.05
CA GLN A 75 18.48 5.36 4.09
C GLN A 75 17.11 4.82 4.51
N VAL A 76 16.25 4.46 3.56
CA VAL A 76 14.95 3.84 3.86
C VAL A 76 15.12 2.48 4.55
N ALA A 77 16.08 1.67 4.10
CA ALA A 77 16.41 0.36 4.67
C ALA A 77 16.87 0.45 6.13
N ALA A 78 17.57 1.52 6.50
CA ALA A 78 18.05 1.75 7.86
C ALA A 78 17.05 2.50 8.78
N ASP A 79 16.09 3.26 8.22
CA ASP A 79 15.18 4.09 9.03
C ASP A 79 14.13 3.25 9.78
N ALA A 80 14.26 3.19 11.11
CA ALA A 80 13.37 2.46 12.02
C ALA A 80 11.91 2.96 12.01
N ARG A 81 11.64 4.15 11.49
CA ARG A 81 10.26 4.66 11.31
C ARG A 81 9.56 4.01 10.12
N VAL A 82 10.32 3.36 9.24
CA VAL A 82 9.82 2.68 8.05
C VAL A 82 9.89 1.19 8.28
N ARG A 83 8.75 0.52 8.24
CA ARG A 83 8.65 -0.92 8.36
C ARG A 83 8.90 -1.57 7.01
N LYS A 84 9.71 -2.62 6.98
CA LYS A 84 10.07 -3.40 5.79
C LYS A 84 9.42 -4.77 5.90
N LEU A 85 8.94 -5.25 4.78
CA LEU A 85 8.35 -6.58 4.66
C LEU A 85 9.13 -7.34 3.60
N LEU A 86 9.59 -8.53 3.95
CA LEU A 86 10.44 -9.39 3.14
C LEU A 86 9.70 -10.70 2.90
N ALA A 87 9.26 -10.89 1.66
CA ALA A 87 8.57 -12.09 1.24
C ALA A 87 9.59 -13.11 0.71
N HIS A 88 9.58 -14.32 1.26
CA HIS A 88 10.46 -15.41 0.86
C HIS A 88 9.71 -16.44 0.02
N CYS A 89 10.36 -16.91 -1.05
CA CYS A 89 9.82 -17.97 -1.89
C CYS A 89 9.65 -19.26 -1.08
N PRO A 90 8.45 -19.89 -1.11
CA PRO A 90 8.21 -21.15 -0.42
C PRO A 90 9.23 -22.24 -0.78
N ASP A 91 9.59 -22.32 -2.07
CA ASP A 91 10.40 -23.43 -2.59
C ASP A 91 11.91 -23.26 -2.36
N SER A 92 12.40 -22.03 -2.22
CA SER A 92 13.85 -21.75 -2.17
C SER A 92 14.31 -21.02 -0.92
N GLY A 93 13.38 -20.49 -0.12
CA GLY A 93 13.69 -19.60 1.01
C GLY A 93 14.31 -18.26 0.61
N ARG A 94 14.54 -18.00 -0.69
CA ARG A 94 15.13 -16.75 -1.17
C ARG A 94 14.10 -15.62 -1.16
N LEU A 95 14.59 -14.40 -0.94
CA LEU A 95 13.77 -13.20 -1.07
C LEU A 95 13.19 -13.09 -2.49
N CYS A 96 11.87 -12.94 -2.58
CA CYS A 96 11.11 -12.88 -3.83
C CYS A 96 10.16 -11.70 -3.91
N GLY A 97 9.89 -11.05 -2.78
CA GLY A 97 9.23 -9.76 -2.73
C GLY A 97 9.72 -8.91 -1.56
N ILE A 98 9.52 -7.60 -1.71
CA ILE A 98 9.81 -6.61 -0.68
C ILE A 98 8.76 -5.51 -0.68
N ALA A 99 8.45 -4.98 0.48
CA ALA A 99 7.68 -3.75 0.59
C ALA A 99 8.20 -2.84 1.70
N SER A 100 7.83 -1.56 1.62
CA SER A 100 8.00 -0.60 2.70
C SER A 100 6.68 0.08 3.03
N VAL A 101 6.44 0.33 4.32
CA VAL A 101 5.28 1.05 4.81
C VAL A 101 5.63 1.83 6.06
N THR A 102 5.07 3.02 6.23
CA THR A 102 5.26 3.83 7.43
C THR A 102 3.97 4.50 7.87
N THR A 103 3.85 4.77 9.17
CA THR A 103 2.85 5.69 9.73
C THR A 103 3.44 7.05 10.08
N ASP A 104 4.74 7.23 9.84
CA ASP A 104 5.45 8.49 9.90
C ASP A 104 5.56 9.06 8.48
N LEU A 105 4.65 9.96 8.10
CA LEU A 105 4.67 10.49 6.73
C LEU A 105 5.96 11.29 6.45
N ALA A 106 6.56 11.91 7.47
CA ALA A 106 7.86 12.58 7.34
C ALA A 106 9.05 11.62 7.15
N ALA A 107 8.87 10.30 7.32
CA ALA A 107 9.92 9.32 7.04
C ALA A 107 10.00 8.93 5.56
N MET A 108 9.04 9.35 4.73
CA MET A 108 9.02 8.99 3.31
C MET A 108 9.20 10.23 2.43
N PRO A 109 10.11 10.19 1.44
CA PRO A 109 10.33 11.35 0.59
C PRO A 109 9.12 11.60 -0.32
N LEU A 110 8.90 12.87 -0.66
CA LEU A 110 7.92 13.31 -1.66
C LEU A 110 6.44 13.07 -1.33
N VAL A 111 6.10 12.64 -0.09
CA VAL A 111 4.73 12.63 0.40
C VAL A 111 4.41 13.93 1.15
N SER A 112 3.23 14.51 0.91
CA SER A 112 2.79 15.72 1.60
C SER A 112 2.04 15.36 2.89
N GLU A 113 2.74 15.31 4.02
CA GLU A 113 2.09 15.09 5.33
C GLU A 113 0.93 16.08 5.61
N PRO A 114 1.06 17.41 5.33
CA PRO A 114 -0.06 18.34 5.53
C PRO A 114 -1.30 18.01 4.71
N TYR A 115 -1.15 17.42 3.52
CA TYR A 115 -2.28 16.97 2.70
C TYR A 115 -3.08 15.88 3.42
N PHE A 116 -2.39 14.87 3.96
CA PHE A 116 -3.01 13.77 4.69
C PHE A 116 -3.60 14.24 6.03
N ALA A 117 -2.87 15.05 6.79
CA ALA A 117 -3.33 15.59 8.07
C ALA A 117 -4.61 16.44 7.93
N ARG A 118 -4.72 17.23 6.86
CA ARG A 118 -5.94 18.01 6.59
C ARG A 118 -7.14 17.13 6.24
N ARG A 119 -6.92 16.02 5.54
CA ARG A 119 -7.99 15.16 5.02
C ARG A 119 -8.48 14.12 6.04
N TRP A 120 -7.56 13.62 6.85
CA TRP A 120 -7.79 12.59 7.88
C TRP A 120 -7.11 13.01 9.20
N PRO A 121 -7.63 14.06 9.86
CA PRO A 121 -6.98 14.65 11.02
C PRO A 121 -6.89 13.68 12.21
N GLU A 122 -7.92 12.86 12.44
CA GLU A 122 -7.93 11.89 13.53
C GLU A 122 -6.97 10.73 13.25
N GLU A 123 -6.98 10.18 12.04
CA GLU A 123 -6.10 9.09 11.65
C GLU A 123 -4.64 9.54 11.63
N HIS A 124 -4.36 10.78 11.19
CA HIS A 124 -3.03 11.37 11.25
C HIS A 124 -2.54 11.53 12.69
N ALA A 125 -3.35 12.14 13.57
CA ALA A 125 -3.02 12.33 14.98
C ALA A 125 -2.76 11.00 15.73
N HIS A 126 -3.42 9.92 15.31
CA HIS A 126 -3.26 8.58 15.89
C HIS A 126 -2.31 7.67 15.11
N ARG A 127 -1.59 8.17 14.10
CA ARG A 127 -0.65 7.39 13.26
C ARG A 127 -1.30 6.16 12.61
N ARG A 128 -2.55 6.30 12.16
CA ARG A 128 -3.34 5.27 11.45
C ARG A 128 -3.37 5.47 9.93
N ILE A 129 -2.51 6.34 9.41
CA ILE A 129 -2.28 6.50 7.97
C ILE A 129 -1.03 5.70 7.61
N HIS A 130 -1.21 4.58 6.91
CA HIS A 130 -0.16 3.68 6.47
C HIS A 130 0.22 4.05 5.02
N TYR A 131 1.32 4.78 4.86
CA TYR A 131 1.83 5.14 3.55
C TYR A 131 2.81 4.08 3.05
N VAL A 132 2.51 3.53 1.88
CA VAL A 132 3.30 2.49 1.22
C VAL A 132 4.34 3.15 0.34
N GLY A 133 5.62 2.98 0.66
CA GLY A 133 6.72 3.52 -0.14
C GLY A 133 6.92 2.76 -1.44
N PHE A 134 6.86 1.42 -1.38
CA PHE A 134 6.90 0.55 -2.55
C PHE A 134 6.42 -0.87 -2.21
N VAL A 135 5.98 -1.60 -3.24
CA VAL A 135 5.77 -3.07 -3.20
C VAL A 135 6.37 -3.67 -4.46
N GLY A 136 7.49 -4.39 -4.32
CA GLY A 136 8.23 -5.02 -5.40
C GLY A 136 8.18 -6.54 -5.30
N VAL A 137 7.92 -7.21 -6.42
CA VAL A 137 8.05 -8.67 -6.53
C VAL A 137 8.94 -8.98 -7.72
N GLU A 138 9.89 -9.88 -7.49
CA GLU A 138 10.81 -10.35 -8.52
C GLU A 138 10.03 -10.92 -9.71
N ARG A 139 10.44 -10.53 -10.92
CA ARG A 139 9.66 -10.77 -12.14
C ARG A 139 9.28 -12.25 -12.35
N ARG A 140 10.17 -13.18 -12.03
CA ARG A 140 9.95 -14.63 -12.18
C ARG A 140 8.86 -15.20 -11.26
N TYR A 141 8.53 -14.49 -10.17
CA TYR A 141 7.57 -14.93 -9.15
C TYR A 141 6.25 -14.16 -9.18
N ARG A 142 6.09 -13.22 -10.12
CA ARG A 142 4.84 -12.48 -10.30
C ARG A 142 3.73 -13.43 -10.73
N GLY A 143 2.62 -13.43 -10.00
CA GLY A 143 1.43 -14.24 -10.29
C GLY A 143 1.53 -15.72 -9.88
N SER A 144 2.72 -16.26 -9.60
CA SER A 144 2.92 -17.67 -9.25
C SER A 144 3.23 -17.92 -7.77
N SER A 145 3.85 -16.97 -7.08
CA SER A 145 4.27 -17.15 -5.68
C SER A 145 3.19 -16.79 -4.65
N GLY A 146 2.25 -15.91 -5.00
CA GLY A 146 1.38 -15.23 -4.01
C GLY A 146 2.08 -14.11 -3.22
N ALA A 147 3.36 -13.83 -3.48
CA ALA A 147 4.14 -12.85 -2.69
C ALA A 147 3.56 -11.44 -2.69
N PHE A 148 3.02 -10.98 -3.83
CA PHE A 148 2.38 -9.67 -3.91
C PHE A 148 1.15 -9.60 -2.99
N ALA A 149 0.30 -10.63 -3.04
CA ALA A 149 -0.89 -10.71 -2.19
C ALA A 149 -0.52 -10.78 -0.71
N ALA A 150 0.52 -11.55 -0.37
CA ALA A 150 1.02 -11.67 1.00
C ALA A 150 1.53 -10.33 1.54
N LEU A 151 2.37 -9.62 0.77
CA LEU A 151 2.86 -8.31 1.16
C LEU A 151 1.72 -7.30 1.34
N VAL A 152 0.77 -7.24 0.41
CA VAL A 152 -0.39 -6.34 0.51
C VAL A 152 -1.24 -6.67 1.74
N ALA A 153 -1.51 -7.94 2.01
CA ALA A 153 -2.27 -8.35 3.18
C ALA A 153 -1.57 -7.96 4.49
N GLU A 154 -0.26 -8.18 4.58
CA GLU A 154 0.55 -7.80 5.75
C GLU A 154 0.60 -6.28 5.96
N ILE A 155 0.74 -5.50 4.89
CA ILE A 155 0.70 -4.03 4.91
C ILE A 155 -0.64 -3.55 5.48
N CYS A 156 -1.75 -4.12 4.99
CA CYS A 156 -3.09 -3.63 5.30
C CYS A 156 -3.63 -4.14 6.64
N ARG A 157 -3.10 -5.24 7.19
CA ARG A 157 -3.62 -5.85 8.42
C ARG A 157 -3.77 -4.88 9.60
N PRO A 158 -2.79 -4.02 9.93
CA PRO A 158 -2.95 -3.07 11.02
C PRO A 158 -4.10 -2.09 10.76
N ALA A 159 -4.15 -1.50 9.56
CA ALA A 159 -5.20 -0.55 9.17
C ALA A 159 -6.61 -1.17 9.23
N VAL A 160 -6.75 -2.45 8.84
CA VAL A 160 -8.02 -3.18 8.96
C VAL A 160 -8.42 -3.38 10.43
N ALA A 161 -7.45 -3.70 11.30
CA ALA A 161 -7.72 -3.94 12.72
C ALA A 161 -8.09 -2.68 13.51
N GLU A 162 -7.54 -1.52 13.16
CA GLU A 162 -7.68 -0.27 13.92
C GLU A 162 -8.58 0.79 13.25
N GLY A 163 -9.06 0.52 12.04
CA GLY A 163 -9.76 1.50 11.21
C GLY A 163 -8.83 2.63 10.75
N GLY A 164 -7.97 2.32 9.79
CA GLY A 164 -6.96 3.25 9.25
C GLY A 164 -7.10 3.51 7.75
N VAL A 165 -6.19 4.34 7.25
CA VAL A 165 -6.05 4.67 5.82
C VAL A 165 -4.78 4.00 5.31
N VAL A 166 -4.87 3.28 4.18
CA VAL A 166 -3.68 2.82 3.46
C VAL A 166 -3.57 3.63 2.18
N ALA A 167 -2.42 4.27 1.97
CA ALA A 167 -2.17 5.14 0.84
C ALA A 167 -0.92 4.69 0.10
N VAL A 168 -0.94 4.81 -1.23
CA VAL A 168 0.17 4.46 -2.11
C VAL A 168 0.14 5.38 -3.32
N ASP A 169 1.32 5.79 -3.76
CA ASP A 169 1.49 6.48 -5.04
C ASP A 169 1.54 5.46 -6.19
N VAL A 170 0.77 5.69 -7.24
CA VAL A 170 0.68 4.82 -8.41
C VAL A 170 0.82 5.67 -9.66
N CYS A 171 1.94 5.51 -10.36
CA CYS A 171 2.15 6.18 -11.64
C CYS A 171 1.15 5.69 -12.69
N ARG A 172 0.89 6.54 -13.69
CA ARG A 172 -0.06 6.23 -14.76
C ARG A 172 0.23 4.92 -15.48
N HIS A 173 1.51 4.59 -15.72
CA HIS A 173 1.88 3.30 -16.33
C HIS A 173 1.38 2.10 -15.51
N ASN A 174 1.52 2.15 -14.18
CA ASN A 174 1.05 1.08 -13.29
C ASN A 174 -0.48 1.09 -13.16
N GLU A 175 -1.12 2.26 -13.21
CA GLU A 175 -2.58 2.40 -13.26
C GLU A 175 -3.15 1.75 -14.52
N ASP A 176 -2.54 2.00 -15.69
CA ASP A 176 -2.93 1.41 -16.98
C ASP A 176 -2.73 -0.12 -17.01
N LEU A 177 -1.74 -0.64 -16.28
CA LEU A 177 -1.55 -2.09 -16.06
C LEU A 177 -2.58 -2.69 -15.07
N GLY A 178 -3.47 -1.89 -14.50
CA GLY A 178 -4.57 -2.33 -13.64
C GLY A 178 -4.17 -2.56 -12.18
N LEU A 179 -3.02 -2.04 -11.72
CA LEU A 179 -2.55 -2.23 -10.35
C LEU A 179 -3.59 -1.82 -9.28
N PRO A 180 -4.28 -0.67 -9.37
CA PRO A 180 -5.31 -0.31 -8.39
C PRO A 180 -6.46 -1.31 -8.33
N ARG A 181 -6.85 -1.88 -9.47
CA ARG A 181 -7.89 -2.93 -9.52
C ARG A 181 -7.40 -4.21 -8.85
N ALA A 182 -6.17 -4.64 -9.13
CA ALA A 182 -5.58 -5.82 -8.51
C ALA A 182 -5.51 -5.69 -6.98
N ILE A 183 -5.07 -4.53 -6.48
CA ILE A 183 -5.08 -4.22 -5.04
C ILE A 183 -6.52 -4.26 -4.51
N GLY A 184 -7.47 -3.60 -5.18
CA GLY A 184 -8.88 -3.59 -4.77
C GLY A 184 -9.48 -4.99 -4.61
N THR A 185 -9.19 -5.91 -5.53
CA THR A 185 -9.61 -7.32 -5.43
C THR A 185 -9.04 -7.99 -4.18
N LEU A 186 -7.74 -7.82 -3.90
CA LEU A 186 -7.10 -8.39 -2.71
C LEU A 186 -7.69 -7.81 -1.42
N LEU A 187 -7.94 -6.51 -1.38
CA LEU A 187 -8.48 -5.84 -0.20
C LEU A 187 -9.93 -6.22 0.09
N ALA A 188 -10.72 -6.58 -0.93
CA ALA A 188 -12.09 -7.05 -0.75
C ALA A 188 -12.17 -8.34 0.07
N GLU A 189 -11.11 -9.16 0.06
CA GLU A 189 -11.01 -10.38 0.87
C GLU A 189 -10.69 -10.08 2.35
N LEU A 190 -10.04 -8.95 2.63
CA LEU A 190 -9.64 -8.55 3.98
C LEU A 190 -10.75 -7.81 4.75
N GLY A 191 -11.75 -7.28 4.05
CA GLY A 191 -12.88 -6.59 4.66
C GLY A 191 -13.54 -5.57 3.74
N SER A 192 -14.50 -4.82 4.29
CA SER A 192 -15.13 -3.72 3.55
C SER A 192 -14.14 -2.57 3.41
N THR A 193 -13.80 -2.23 2.17
CA THR A 193 -12.91 -1.12 1.84
C THR A 193 -13.56 -0.16 0.85
N ARG A 194 -13.16 1.11 0.91
CA ARG A 194 -13.54 2.12 -0.08
C ARG A 194 -12.29 2.67 -0.73
N ALA A 195 -12.05 2.29 -1.97
CA ALA A 195 -10.96 2.84 -2.77
C ALA A 195 -11.27 4.29 -3.17
N LEU A 196 -10.27 5.16 -3.06
CA LEU A 196 -10.36 6.57 -3.46
C LEU A 196 -9.11 6.94 -4.25
N ARG A 197 -9.30 7.53 -5.44
CA ARG A 197 -8.23 8.27 -6.13
C ARG A 197 -8.09 9.62 -5.42
N LEU A 198 -6.89 9.92 -4.91
CA LEU A 198 -6.68 11.08 -4.02
C LEU A 198 -6.31 12.35 -4.78
N ASP A 199 -5.29 12.28 -5.63
CA ASP A 199 -4.72 13.37 -6.42
C ASP A 199 -4.09 12.82 -7.71
N GLU A 200 -3.77 13.69 -8.67
CA GLU A 200 -3.12 13.33 -9.92
C GLU A 200 -2.11 14.39 -10.36
N GLN A 201 -0.89 13.96 -10.71
CA GLN A 201 0.13 14.82 -11.30
C GLN A 201 0.07 14.78 -12.83
N VAL A 202 0.18 15.95 -13.47
CA VAL A 202 0.19 16.09 -14.94
C VAL A 202 1.45 16.81 -15.37
N TYR A 203 2.21 16.20 -16.28
CA TYR A 203 3.48 16.70 -16.80
C TYR A 203 3.26 17.34 -18.18
N TRP A 204 3.73 18.57 -18.37
CA TRP A 204 3.66 19.31 -19.64
C TRP A 204 5.07 19.54 -20.20
N ALA A 205 5.22 19.35 -21.51
CA ALA A 205 6.45 19.65 -22.24
C ALA A 205 6.13 20.47 -23.49
N HIS A 206 7.02 21.40 -23.84
CA HIS A 206 6.96 22.19 -25.06
C HIS A 206 8.24 21.96 -25.86
N GLU A 207 8.12 21.49 -27.10
CA GLU A 207 9.24 21.24 -28.00
C GLU A 207 9.36 22.37 -29.02
N PHE A 208 10.58 22.87 -29.23
CA PHE A 208 10.89 23.88 -30.24
C PHE A 208 11.77 23.25 -31.32
N PRO A 209 11.45 23.41 -32.62
CA PRO A 209 12.28 22.87 -33.69
C PRO A 209 13.63 23.60 -33.76
N VAL A 210 14.66 22.92 -34.27
CA VAL A 210 15.95 23.55 -34.57
C VAL A 210 15.72 24.63 -35.64
N PRO A 211 16.11 25.90 -35.41
CA PRO A 211 15.96 26.95 -36.41
C PRO A 211 16.75 26.62 -37.67
N HIS A 212 16.11 26.68 -38.85
CA HIS A 212 16.81 26.59 -40.12
C HIS A 212 17.75 27.79 -40.26
N ARG A 213 19.06 27.56 -40.37
CA ARG A 213 19.99 28.59 -40.86
C ARG A 213 19.87 28.65 -42.37
N GLY A 214 19.22 29.70 -42.87
CA GLY A 214 19.24 30.07 -44.28
C GLY A 214 20.61 30.56 -44.73
#